data_AF-A0A212QL48-F1
#
_entry.id   AF-A0A212QL48-F1
#
_cell.length_a   1.000
_cell.length_b   1.000
_cell.length_c   1.000
_cell.angle_alpha   90.00
_cell.angle_beta   90.00
_cell.angle_gamma   90.00
#
_symmetry.space_group_name_H-M   'P 1'
#
loop_
_entity.id
_entity.type
_entity.pdbx_description
1 polymer ?
#
loop_
_entity_poly.entity_id
_entity_poly.type
_entity_poly.pdbx_seq_one_letter_code
_entity_poly.pdbx_strand_id
1 'polypeptide(L)'
;MTVSTQDLAGKSLICADGVLGTVAEVLVDPVSGRPTHLVWREPVILYQEISIPIAYVEQVDGEGIRLRVRREDIERLPRFVWR
;
A
#
# COMPACT_ATOMS: atom_id res chain seq x y z
N MET A 1 7.57 7.95 -17.89
CA MET A 1 8.17 7.71 -16.56
C MET A 1 7.60 6.41 -16.05
N THR A 2 8.33 5.30 -16.22
CA THR A 2 7.91 3.98 -15.74
C THR A 2 8.39 3.89 -14.30
N VAL A 3 7.49 4.11 -13.34
CA VAL A 3 7.81 3.95 -11.92
C VAL A 3 8.02 2.46 -11.70
N SER A 4 9.27 2.05 -11.45
CA SER A 4 9.55 0.64 -11.19
C SER A 4 8.90 0.28 -9.86
N THR A 5 8.43 -0.96 -9.72
CA THR A 5 7.74 -1.39 -8.50
C THR A 5 8.61 -1.24 -7.24
N GLN A 6 9.92 -1.36 -7.43
CA GLN A 6 10.99 -1.09 -6.45
C GLN A 6 11.14 0.40 -6.05
N ASP A 7 10.63 1.34 -6.85
CA ASP A 7 10.63 2.78 -6.54
C ASP A 7 9.43 3.21 -5.66
N LEU A 8 8.48 2.30 -5.43
CA LEU A 8 7.30 2.56 -4.60
C LEU A 8 7.52 2.17 -3.13
N ALA A 9 8.40 1.21 -2.86
CA ALA A 9 8.76 0.81 -1.49
C ALA A 9 9.39 2.00 -0.74
N GLY A 10 8.97 2.23 0.50
CA GLY A 10 9.41 3.34 1.33
C GLY A 10 8.70 4.69 1.07
N LYS A 11 7.84 4.80 0.04
CA LYS A 11 7.02 6.00 -0.15
C LYS A 11 5.94 6.13 0.92
N SER A 12 5.55 7.37 1.23
CA SER A 12 4.43 7.65 2.14
C SER A 12 3.11 7.15 1.57
N LEU A 13 2.33 6.44 2.39
CA LEU A 13 0.93 6.12 2.14
C LEU A 13 0.07 7.16 2.84
N ILE A 14 -0.80 7.83 2.09
CA ILE A 14 -1.63 8.93 2.57
C ILE A 14 -3.07 8.56 2.26
N CYS A 15 -3.86 8.30 3.30
CA CYS A 15 -5.30 8.15 3.19
C CYS A 15 -5.99 9.51 3.04
N ALA A 16 -7.28 9.49 2.72
CA ALA A 16 -8.10 10.71 2.62
C ALA A 16 -8.18 11.49 3.95
N ASP A 17 -7.93 10.84 5.08
CA ASP A 17 -7.93 11.39 6.44
C ASP A 17 -6.53 11.66 7.01
N GLY A 18 -5.44 11.34 6.28
CA GLY A 18 -4.08 11.67 6.68
C GLY A 18 -3.05 10.58 6.37
N VAL A 19 -1.83 10.73 6.92
CA VAL A 19 -0.73 9.80 6.68
C VAL A 19 -0.99 8.46 7.37
N LEU A 20 -0.98 7.38 6.59
CA LEU A 20 -1.12 6.01 7.08
C LEU A 20 0.22 5.47 7.57
N GLY A 21 1.28 5.67 6.78
CA GLY A 21 2.62 5.13 7.02
C GLY A 21 3.45 5.10 5.74
N THR A 22 4.26 4.07 5.54
CA THR A 22 5.05 3.87 4.33
C THR A 22 4.76 2.53 3.66
N VAL A 23 4.92 2.45 2.34
CA VAL A 23 4.81 1.19 1.59
C VAL A 23 5.93 0.26 2.03
N ALA A 24 5.57 -0.93 2.52
CA ALA A 24 6.53 -1.97 2.85
C ALA A 24 6.95 -2.73 1.58
N GLU A 25 5.99 -3.12 0.76
CA GLU A 25 6.21 -3.89 -0.46
C GLU A 25 5.09 -3.63 -1.48
N VAL A 26 5.28 -4.04 -2.73
CA VAL A 26 4.25 -4.01 -3.77
C VAL A 26 4.12 -5.38 -4.39
N LEU A 27 2.93 -5.96 -4.30
CA LEU A 27 2.60 -7.24 -4.92
C LEU A 27 2.29 -7.02 -6.39
N VAL A 28 2.95 -7.82 -7.24
CA VAL A 28 2.74 -7.85 -8.68
C VAL A 28 2.05 -9.14 -9.07
N ASP A 29 1.14 -9.05 -10.03
CA ASP A 29 0.57 -10.23 -10.67
C ASP A 29 1.67 -10.92 -11.50
N PRO A 30 1.98 -12.20 -11.24
CA PRO A 30 3.11 -12.88 -11.88
C PRO A 30 2.88 -13.17 -13.37
N VAL A 31 1.64 -13.09 -13.85
CA VAL A 31 1.29 -13.37 -15.26
C VAL A 31 1.41 -12.12 -16.11
N SER A 32 0.87 -11.01 -15.62
CA SER A 32 0.81 -9.72 -16.32
C SER A 32 1.94 -8.76 -15.95
N GLY A 33 2.66 -9.03 -14.86
CA GLY A 33 3.71 -8.16 -14.32
C GLY A 33 3.20 -6.83 -13.75
N ARG A 34 1.87 -6.70 -13.56
CA ARG A 34 1.26 -5.44 -13.12
C ARG A 34 1.13 -5.39 -11.60
N PRO A 35 1.35 -4.22 -10.96
CA PRO A 35 1.06 -4.05 -9.55
C PRO A 35 -0.42 -4.30 -9.26
N THR A 36 -0.72 -5.14 -8.27
CA THR A 36 -2.09 -5.44 -7.86
C THR A 36 -2.40 -4.90 -6.48
N HIS A 37 -1.44 -4.98 -5.55
CA HIS A 37 -1.62 -4.57 -4.17
C HIS A 37 -0.36 -3.89 -3.63
N LEU A 38 -0.56 -2.98 -2.69
CA LEU A 38 0.47 -2.35 -1.88
C LEU A 38 0.43 -2.97 -0.48
N VAL A 39 1.58 -3.35 0.05
CA VAL A 39 1.68 -3.89 1.41
C VAL A 39 2.04 -2.76 2.36
N TRP A 40 1.25 -2.61 3.41
CA TRP A 40 1.55 -1.72 4.53
C TRP A 40 1.77 -2.54 5.80
N ARG A 41 2.81 -2.17 6.57
CA ARG A 41 3.10 -2.78 7.87
C ARG A 41 2.54 -1.91 8.98
N GLU A 42 1.58 -2.45 9.72
CA GLU A 42 1.01 -1.79 10.87
C GLU A 42 2.04 -1.79 12.03
N PRO A 43 2.34 -0.63 12.67
CA PRO A 43 3.40 -0.52 13.68
C PRO A 43 3.02 -1.09 15.07
N VAL A 44 1.96 -1.88 15.20
CA VAL A 44 1.62 -2.56 16.47
C VAL A 44 2.59 -3.71 16.80
N ILE A 45 2.61 -4.09 18.09
CA ILE A 45 3.47 -5.12 18.69
C ILE A 45 3.46 -6.46 17.93
N LEU A 46 2.36 -6.77 17.25
CA LEU A 46 2.23 -7.87 16.31
C LEU A 46 2.24 -7.29 14.89
N TYR A 47 3.44 -7.14 14.31
CA TYR A 47 3.65 -6.68 12.94
C TYR A 47 2.70 -7.41 11.99
N GLN A 48 1.66 -6.72 11.53
CA GLN A 48 0.67 -7.27 10.61
C GLN A 48 0.78 -6.56 9.28
N GLU A 49 0.81 -7.36 8.22
CA GLU A 49 0.87 -6.88 6.86
C GLU A 49 -0.55 -6.79 6.31
N ILE A 50 -0.93 -5.57 5.90
CA ILE A 50 -2.22 -5.30 5.29
C ILE A 50 -2.00 -5.11 3.80
N SER A 51 -2.76 -5.87 3.01
CA SER A 51 -2.73 -5.80 1.55
C SER A 51 -3.77 -4.79 1.06
N ILE A 52 -3.30 -3.68 0.53
CA ILE A 52 -4.11 -2.56 0.04
C ILE A 52 -4.28 -2.70 -1.47
N PRO A 53 -5.50 -2.89 -1.99
CA PRO A 53 -5.73 -2.99 -3.43
C PRO A 53 -5.28 -1.73 -4.16
N ILE A 54 -4.63 -1.87 -5.32
CA ILE A 54 -4.23 -0.70 -6.12
C ILE A 54 -5.44 0.12 -6.60
N ALA A 55 -6.64 -0.47 -6.62
CA ALA A 55 -7.90 0.22 -6.88
C ALA A 55 -8.24 1.30 -5.83
N TYR A 56 -7.54 1.35 -4.69
CA TYR A 56 -7.69 2.41 -3.69
C TYR A 56 -6.73 3.58 -3.94
N VAL A 57 -5.71 3.39 -4.79
CA VAL A 57 -4.79 4.45 -5.17
C VAL A 57 -5.51 5.46 -6.05
N GLU A 58 -5.53 6.71 -5.59
CA GLU A 58 -6.05 7.85 -6.33
C GLU A 58 -4.94 8.50 -7.15
N GLN A 59 -3.78 8.71 -6.55
CA GLN A 59 -2.66 9.40 -7.17
C GLN A 59 -1.32 8.90 -6.62
N VAL A 60 -0.29 8.90 -7.47
CA VAL A 60 1.11 8.69 -7.07
C VAL A 60 1.90 9.91 -7.52
N ASP A 61 2.55 10.58 -6.57
CA ASP A 61 3.35 11.77 -6.83
C ASP A 61 4.65 11.80 -5.99
N GLY A 62 5.29 12.98 -5.93
CA GLY A 62 6.54 13.18 -5.20
C GLY A 62 6.39 13.04 -3.68
N GLU A 63 5.21 13.29 -3.13
CA GLU A 63 4.95 13.18 -1.69
C GLU A 63 4.68 11.73 -1.28
N GLY A 64 4.09 10.93 -2.17
CA GLY A 64 3.85 9.51 -1.93
C GLY A 64 2.71 8.95 -2.77
N ILE A 65 1.99 8.00 -2.17
CA ILE A 65 0.81 7.34 -2.73
C ILE A 65 -0.41 7.81 -1.95
N ARG A 66 -1.30 8.51 -2.63
CA ARG A 66 -2.59 8.96 -2.08
C ARG A 66 -3.67 7.92 -2.34
N LEU A 67 -4.39 7.57 -1.29
CA LEU A 67 -5.51 6.64 -1.30
C LEU A 67 -6.81 7.43 -1.15
N ARG A 68 -7.82 7.07 -1.94
CA ARG A 68 -9.16 7.68 -1.87
C ARG A 68 -9.98 7.26 -0.65
N VAL A 69 -9.49 6.32 0.13
CA VAL A 69 -10.18 5.72 1.28
C VAL A 69 -9.61 6.25 2.59
N ARG A 70 -10.32 6.02 3.69
CA ARG A 70 -9.88 6.40 5.03
C ARG A 70 -9.06 5.27 5.66
N ARG A 71 -8.30 5.59 6.71
CA ARG A 71 -7.57 4.59 7.50
C ARG A 71 -8.45 3.44 7.99
N GLU A 72 -9.66 3.74 8.45
CA GLU A 72 -10.62 2.73 8.93
C GLU A 72 -11.01 1.70 7.86
N ASP A 73 -11.08 2.11 6.59
CA ASP A 73 -11.35 1.22 5.47
C ASP A 73 -10.19 0.25 5.22
N ILE A 74 -8.96 0.70 5.44
CA ILE A 74 -7.74 -0.11 5.33
C ILE A 74 -7.67 -1.14 6.46
N GLU A 75 -8.01 -0.75 7.69
CA GLU A 75 -7.99 -1.64 8.85
C GLU A 75 -8.99 -2.80 8.74
N ARG A 76 -10.02 -2.64 7.91
CA ARG A 76 -11.01 -3.67 7.57
C ARG A 76 -10.57 -4.64 6.47
N LEU A 77 -9.46 -4.35 5.79
CA LEU A 77 -8.94 -5.22 4.74
C LEU A 77 -8.39 -6.53 5.32
N PRO A 78 -8.36 -7.61 4.52
CA PRO A 78 -7.76 -8.86 4.95
C PRO A 78 -6.30 -8.64 5.33
N ARG A 79 -5.97 -9.04 6.55
CA ARG A 79 -4.62 -9.10 7.07
C ARG A 79 -3.95 -10.33 6.51
N PHE A 80 -2.81 -10.16 5.85
CA PHE A 80 -2.00 -11.27 5.42
C PHE A 80 -1.04 -11.66 6.55
N VAL A 81 -1.11 -12.91 6.97
CA VAL A 81 -0.03 -13.56 7.72
C VAL A 81 0.75 -14.32 6.70
N TRP A 82 1.92 -13.81 6.31
CA TRP A 82 2.83 -14.58 5.46
C TRP A 82 3.26 -15.81 6.26
N ARG A 83 2.83 -17.00 5.84
CA ARG A 83 3.24 -18.29 6.38
C ARG A 83 3.79 -19.14 5.25
#